data_AF-A0A0M9E1M6-F1
#
_entry.id   AF-A0A0M9E1M6-F1
#
_cell.length_a   1.000
_cell.length_b   1.000
_cell.length_c   1.000
_cell.angle_alpha   90.00
_cell.angle_beta   90.00
_cell.angle_gamma   90.00
#
_symmetry.space_group_name_H-M   'P 1'
#
loop_
_entity.id
_entity.type
_entity.pdbx_description
1 polymer ?
#
loop_
_entity_poly.entity_id
_entity_poly.type
_entity_poly.pdbx_seq_one_letter_code
_entity_poly.pdbx_strand_id
1 'polypeptide(L)'
;MIFDAGTGLRKFGQALIDIENLETIKGSLFLSHTHWDHIQGLPFFLPTFLKDNRFIIYGERKKGISLEEILAEQMQGPFFPLEMDAFQADIDFHEVETNKKIEIREDIHVTPFRLTHPNAAIGYLLQIEDIRLAYVTDHEHKVHQLSTNVLEMVQGVDVLIHDAQYSRKEIENGKKGWGHSAWEDVIDLAIDAKVGQLFLYHHDPEIITKLYIMFLIVPTIKYVYFCNIYFYKITNRIENQITSDLKNYGTDKEIINRFLKYLYNPVNISREQLNKMENIHFVPTYNYDKEDKIINYDNVASYKNLQ
;
A
#
# COMPACT_ATOMS: atom_id res chain seq x y z
N MET A 1 0.50 -5.85 11.37
CA MET A 1 -0.23 -4.63 10.98
C MET A 1 -0.65 -4.76 9.54
N ILE A 2 -1.84 -4.28 9.20
CA ILE A 2 -2.45 -4.39 7.88
C ILE A 2 -2.89 -2.98 7.48
N PHE A 3 -2.62 -2.55 6.26
CA PHE A 3 -3.04 -1.26 5.71
C PHE A 3 -4.00 -1.49 4.57
N ASP A 4 -5.18 -0.88 4.70
CA ASP A 4 -6.39 -1.10 3.91
C ASP A 4 -6.89 -2.55 3.89
N ALA A 5 -8.10 -2.71 3.38
CA ALA A 5 -8.87 -3.94 3.37
C ALA A 5 -9.50 -4.18 1.99
N GLY A 6 -8.76 -3.86 0.92
CA GLY A 6 -9.20 -4.11 -0.45
C GLY A 6 -9.34 -5.60 -0.77
N THR A 7 -9.68 -5.92 -2.02
CA THR A 7 -10.01 -7.30 -2.42
C THR A 7 -8.88 -8.31 -2.16
N GLY A 8 -7.62 -7.85 -2.10
CA GLY A 8 -6.48 -8.67 -1.70
C GLY A 8 -6.58 -9.27 -0.29
N LEU A 9 -7.35 -8.64 0.61
CA LEU A 9 -7.48 -9.07 2.02
C LEU A 9 -8.02 -10.48 2.14
N ARG A 10 -8.91 -10.90 1.23
CA ARG A 10 -9.45 -12.26 1.19
C ARG A 10 -8.35 -13.32 1.03
N LYS A 11 -7.48 -13.13 0.03
CA LYS A 11 -6.40 -14.09 -0.24
C LYS A 11 -5.32 -14.01 0.84
N PHE A 12 -5.06 -12.82 1.39
CA PHE A 12 -4.19 -12.67 2.56
C PHE A 12 -4.72 -13.42 3.78
N GLY A 13 -6.01 -13.29 4.08
CA GLY A 13 -6.67 -14.02 5.16
C GLY A 13 -6.52 -15.52 5.04
N GLN A 14 -6.74 -16.07 3.84
CA GLN A 14 -6.51 -17.50 3.58
C GLN A 14 -5.06 -17.90 3.89
N ALA A 15 -4.10 -17.13 3.40
CA ALA A 15 -2.71 -17.43 3.61
C ALA A 15 -2.28 -17.39 5.09
N LEU A 16 -2.86 -16.50 5.90
CA LEU A 16 -2.62 -16.49 7.35
C LEU A 16 -3.09 -17.79 8.02
N ILE A 17 -4.23 -18.34 7.58
CA ILE A 17 -4.76 -19.61 8.12
C ILE A 17 -3.87 -20.79 7.72
N ASP A 18 -3.25 -20.73 6.55
CA ASP A 18 -2.38 -21.79 6.04
C ASP A 18 -0.99 -21.82 6.72
N ILE A 19 -0.68 -20.86 7.62
CA ILE A 19 0.57 -20.86 8.38
C ILE A 19 0.53 -21.96 9.45
N GLU A 20 1.37 -22.98 9.29
CA GLU A 20 1.51 -24.06 10.27
C GLU A 20 1.84 -23.52 11.67
N ASN A 21 1.14 -24.05 12.69
CA ASN A 21 1.30 -23.72 14.12
C ASN A 21 0.91 -22.28 14.51
N LEU A 22 0.21 -21.53 13.66
CA LEU A 22 -0.37 -20.25 14.05
C LEU A 22 -1.74 -20.48 14.71
N GLU A 23 -1.78 -20.55 16.04
CA GLU A 23 -3.01 -20.83 16.79
C GLU A 23 -3.98 -19.65 16.83
N THR A 24 -3.49 -18.44 17.07
CA THR A 24 -4.31 -17.22 17.18
C THR A 24 -3.66 -16.05 16.46
N ILE A 25 -4.46 -15.26 15.74
CA ILE A 25 -4.03 -14.09 15.00
C ILE A 25 -4.43 -12.83 15.77
N LYS A 26 -3.44 -11.98 16.05
CA LYS A 26 -3.66 -10.64 16.61
C LYS A 26 -3.18 -9.60 15.62
N GLY A 27 -4.05 -8.67 15.24
CA GLY A 27 -3.74 -7.68 14.20
C GLY A 27 -4.25 -6.27 14.49
N SER A 28 -3.54 -5.30 13.93
CA SER A 28 -4.01 -3.92 13.80
C SER A 28 -4.22 -3.64 12.32
N LEU A 29 -5.43 -3.27 11.92
CA LEU A 29 -5.82 -2.95 10.55
C LEU A 29 -6.07 -1.45 10.46
N PHE A 30 -5.40 -0.75 9.55
CA PHE A 30 -5.49 0.70 9.37
C PHE A 30 -6.14 1.00 8.03
N LEU A 31 -7.33 1.60 8.05
CA LEU A 31 -8.03 2.05 6.86
C LEU A 31 -7.62 3.48 6.55
N SER A 32 -7.12 3.72 5.35
CA SER A 32 -6.86 5.06 4.83
C SER A 32 -8.16 5.85 4.67
N HIS A 33 -9.19 5.19 4.12
CA HIS A 33 -10.52 5.69 3.92
C HIS A 33 -11.48 4.53 3.59
N THR A 34 -12.76 4.84 3.38
CA THR A 34 -13.83 3.84 3.27
C THR A 34 -14.45 3.80 1.87
N HIS A 35 -13.68 4.10 0.82
CA HIS A 35 -14.13 3.75 -0.53
C HIS A 35 -14.10 2.23 -0.68
N TRP A 36 -14.98 1.73 -1.55
CA TRP A 36 -15.30 0.30 -1.64
C TRP A 36 -14.05 -0.56 -1.84
N ASP A 37 -13.20 -0.16 -2.76
CA ASP A 37 -11.99 -0.87 -3.12
C ASP A 37 -10.93 -0.90 -2.00
N HIS A 38 -11.07 -0.09 -0.93
CA HIS A 38 -10.25 -0.15 0.29
C HIS A 38 -10.90 -0.95 1.43
N ILE A 39 -12.16 -1.37 1.32
CA ILE A 39 -12.87 -2.12 2.38
C ILE A 39 -13.52 -3.43 1.89
N GLN A 40 -13.57 -3.67 0.58
CA GLN A 40 -14.32 -4.78 -0.04
C GLN A 40 -13.85 -6.17 0.40
N GLY A 41 -12.60 -6.31 0.84
CA GLY A 41 -12.06 -7.57 1.32
C GLY A 41 -12.45 -7.92 2.76
N LEU A 42 -12.89 -6.95 3.58
CA LEU A 42 -13.20 -7.17 4.99
C LEU A 42 -14.29 -8.25 5.22
N PRO A 43 -15.42 -8.27 4.48
CA PRO A 43 -16.43 -9.31 4.63
C PRO A 43 -15.95 -10.73 4.27
N PHE A 44 -14.77 -10.84 3.64
CA PHE A 44 -14.16 -12.10 3.21
C PHE A 44 -12.85 -12.41 3.95
N PHE A 45 -12.50 -11.63 4.97
CA PHE A 45 -11.28 -11.84 5.74
C PHE A 45 -11.47 -12.96 6.76
N LEU A 46 -11.23 -14.20 6.32
CA LEU A 46 -11.44 -15.43 7.10
C LEU A 46 -11.01 -15.34 8.59
N PRO A 47 -9.88 -14.71 8.96
CA PRO A 47 -9.51 -14.57 10.37
C PRO A 47 -10.56 -13.93 11.29
N THR A 48 -11.46 -13.06 10.80
CA THR A 48 -12.52 -12.46 11.63
C THR A 48 -13.65 -13.44 11.99
N PHE A 49 -13.78 -14.54 11.24
CA PHE A 49 -14.78 -15.58 11.47
C PHE A 49 -14.30 -16.72 12.37
N LEU A 50 -13.06 -16.65 12.85
CA LEU A 50 -12.48 -17.65 13.74
C LEU A 50 -12.40 -17.10 15.16
N LYS A 51 -12.81 -17.94 16.13
CA LYS A 51 -12.69 -17.65 17.56
C LYS A 51 -11.22 -17.45 17.95
N ASP A 52 -11.01 -16.78 19.08
CA ASP A 52 -9.70 -16.53 19.71
C ASP A 52 -8.77 -15.58 18.95
N ASN A 53 -9.10 -15.22 17.71
CA ASN A 53 -8.45 -14.12 16.99
C ASN A 53 -8.90 -12.76 17.55
N ARG A 54 -8.03 -11.76 17.39
CA ARG A 54 -8.33 -10.38 17.79
C ARG A 54 -7.82 -9.37 16.77
N PHE A 55 -8.65 -8.41 16.41
CA PHE A 55 -8.26 -7.29 15.56
C PHE A 55 -8.68 -5.95 16.14
N ILE A 56 -7.82 -4.95 16.01
CA ILE A 56 -8.19 -3.54 16.22
C ILE A 56 -8.21 -2.87 14.85
N ILE A 57 -9.36 -2.33 14.47
CA ILE A 57 -9.55 -1.63 13.20
C ILE A 57 -9.48 -0.13 13.48
N TYR A 58 -8.48 0.51 12.88
CA TYR A 58 -8.22 1.94 12.93
C TYR A 58 -8.75 2.60 11.66
N GLY A 59 -9.43 3.72 11.81
CA GLY A 59 -9.98 4.46 10.67
C GLY A 59 -10.66 5.74 11.11
N GLU A 60 -11.06 6.57 10.17
CA GLU A 60 -11.69 7.85 10.48
C GLU A 60 -13.21 7.72 10.61
N ARG A 61 -13.78 8.36 11.64
CA ARG A 61 -15.21 8.73 11.63
C ARG A 61 -15.49 9.65 10.45
N LYS A 62 -16.57 9.41 9.69
CA LYS A 62 -16.93 10.26 8.55
C LYS A 62 -18.35 10.78 8.68
N LYS A 63 -18.49 12.10 8.48
CA LYS A 63 -19.82 12.77 8.39
C LYS A 63 -20.75 12.45 9.58
N GLY A 64 -20.20 12.25 10.78
CA GLY A 64 -20.94 11.90 11.99
C GLY A 64 -21.18 10.41 12.22
N ILE A 65 -20.94 9.56 11.21
CA ILE A 65 -21.11 8.10 11.26
C ILE A 65 -19.81 7.48 11.76
N SER A 66 -19.89 6.64 12.80
CA SER A 66 -18.73 5.97 13.38
C SER A 66 -18.07 5.02 12.39
N LEU A 67 -16.79 4.70 12.63
CA LEU A 67 -16.08 3.72 11.79
C LEU A 67 -16.79 2.36 11.76
N GLU A 68 -17.26 1.91 12.92
CA GLU A 68 -17.98 0.64 13.09
C GLU A 68 -19.26 0.62 12.26
N GLU A 69 -20.08 1.68 12.35
CA GLU A 69 -21.33 1.81 11.58
C GLU A 69 -21.06 1.80 10.06
N ILE A 70 -20.03 2.51 9.59
CA ILE A 70 -19.66 2.54 8.16
C ILE A 70 -19.32 1.13 7.65
N LEU A 71 -18.57 0.36 8.43
CA LEU A 71 -18.17 -1.00 8.05
C LEU A 71 -19.33 -1.99 8.18
N ALA A 72 -20.22 -1.80 9.16
CA ALA A 72 -21.44 -2.59 9.30
C ALA A 72 -22.38 -2.40 8.11
N GLU A 73 -22.58 -1.16 7.63
CA GLU A 73 -23.42 -0.85 6.47
C GLU A 73 -22.98 -1.60 5.20
N GLN A 74 -21.67 -1.82 5.03
CA GLN A 74 -21.12 -2.60 3.92
C GLN A 74 -21.60 -4.06 3.94
N MET A 75 -21.79 -4.62 5.13
CA MET A 75 -22.17 -6.01 5.37
C MET A 75 -23.67 -6.21 5.51
N GLN A 76 -24.46 -5.14 5.35
CA GLN A 76 -25.90 -5.19 5.57
C GLN A 76 -26.66 -5.89 4.44
N GLY A 77 -27.67 -6.68 4.79
CA GLY A 77 -28.65 -7.22 3.84
C GLY A 77 -29.43 -6.09 3.13
N PRO A 78 -29.69 -6.18 1.80
CA PRO A 78 -29.48 -7.32 0.91
C PRO A 78 -28.13 -7.34 0.17
N PHE A 79 -27.19 -6.45 0.52
CA PHE A 79 -25.91 -6.31 -0.19
C PHE A 79 -24.93 -7.44 0.13
N PHE A 80 -24.99 -7.96 1.36
CA PHE A 80 -24.20 -9.09 1.81
C PHE A 80 -25.05 -10.04 2.68
N PRO A 81 -24.81 -11.36 2.66
CA PRO A 81 -25.65 -12.34 3.37
C PRO A 81 -25.31 -12.49 4.86
N LEU A 82 -24.21 -11.89 5.34
CA LEU A 82 -23.74 -11.99 6.72
C LEU A 82 -23.54 -10.58 7.27
N GLU A 83 -24.23 -10.27 8.36
CA GLU A 83 -24.02 -9.03 9.11
C GLU A 83 -22.68 -9.09 9.88
N MET A 84 -22.22 -7.95 10.39
CA MET A 84 -20.95 -7.88 11.12
C MET A 84 -20.94 -8.71 12.43
N ASP A 85 -22.12 -9.03 12.98
CA ASP A 85 -22.28 -9.91 14.14
C ASP A 85 -21.92 -11.38 13.87
N ALA A 86 -21.72 -11.75 12.60
CA ALA A 86 -21.20 -13.04 12.20
C ALA A 86 -19.70 -13.21 12.51
N PHE A 87 -18.99 -12.11 12.80
CA PHE A 87 -17.61 -12.18 13.26
C PHE A 87 -17.51 -12.89 14.61
N GLN A 88 -16.56 -13.83 14.71
CA GLN A 88 -16.29 -14.60 15.93
C GLN A 88 -15.01 -14.15 16.64
N ALA A 89 -14.16 -13.38 15.95
CA ALA A 89 -12.99 -12.75 16.52
C ALA A 89 -13.39 -11.57 17.44
N ASP A 90 -12.51 -11.23 18.39
CA ASP A 90 -12.60 -10.00 19.18
C ASP A 90 -12.22 -8.80 18.30
N ILE A 91 -13.19 -8.01 17.87
CA ILE A 91 -12.98 -6.83 17.03
C ILE A 91 -13.21 -5.56 17.83
N ASP A 92 -12.20 -4.70 17.88
CA ASP A 92 -12.28 -3.36 18.46
C ASP A 92 -12.13 -2.30 17.37
N PHE A 93 -12.81 -1.16 17.52
CA PHE A 93 -12.77 -0.05 16.57
C PHE A 93 -12.17 1.17 17.22
N HIS A 94 -11.12 1.72 16.59
CA HIS A 94 -10.42 2.88 17.09
C HIS A 94 -10.46 4.01 16.07
N GLU A 95 -11.22 5.07 16.39
CA GLU A 95 -11.31 6.24 15.53
C GLU A 95 -10.03 7.07 15.62
N VAL A 96 -9.40 7.32 14.47
CA VAL A 96 -8.13 8.05 14.41
C VAL A 96 -8.34 9.53 14.16
N GLU A 97 -7.45 10.34 14.73
CA GLU A 97 -7.34 11.76 14.46
C GLU A 97 -5.99 12.07 13.82
N THR A 98 -5.98 12.89 12.78
CA THR A 98 -4.75 13.30 12.10
C THR A 98 -3.81 14.04 13.06
N ASN A 99 -2.52 13.79 12.92
CA ASN A 99 -1.41 14.33 13.72
C ASN A 99 -1.40 13.88 15.19
N LYS A 100 -2.25 12.92 15.59
CA LYS A 100 -2.16 12.26 16.90
C LYS A 100 -1.42 10.93 16.77
N LYS A 101 -0.33 10.80 17.52
CA LYS A 101 0.47 9.57 17.57
C LYS A 101 -0.32 8.45 18.27
N ILE A 102 -0.36 7.30 17.64
CA ILE A 102 -0.97 6.07 18.15
C ILE A 102 0.17 5.10 18.49
N GLU A 103 0.21 4.64 19.73
CA GLU A 103 1.13 3.59 20.16
C GLU A 103 0.50 2.23 19.87
N ILE A 104 1.16 1.44 19.01
CA ILE A 104 0.73 0.07 18.69
C ILE A 104 1.45 -0.91 19.60
N ARG A 105 2.76 -0.66 19.78
CA ARG A 105 3.67 -1.32 20.72
C ARG A 105 4.75 -0.33 21.13
N GLU A 106 5.55 -0.66 22.14
CA GLU A 106 6.67 0.17 22.61
C GLU A 106 7.63 0.59 21.46
N ASP A 107 7.86 -0.32 20.51
CA ASP A 107 8.74 -0.17 19.37
C ASP A 107 8.05 0.32 18.09
N ILE A 108 6.72 0.42 18.08
CA ILE A 108 5.93 0.71 16.87
C ILE A 108 4.87 1.77 17.14
N HIS A 109 4.99 2.88 16.41
CA HIS A 109 4.04 3.98 16.48
C HIS A 109 3.53 4.37 15.11
N VAL A 110 2.29 4.84 15.07
CA VAL A 110 1.63 5.28 13.84
C VAL A 110 1.12 6.70 14.03
N THR A 111 1.42 7.59 13.09
CA THR A 111 0.91 8.95 13.05
C THR A 111 0.06 9.11 11.78
N PRO A 112 -1.27 9.17 11.90
CA PRO A 112 -2.16 9.47 10.79
C PRO A 112 -1.98 10.93 10.32
N PHE A 113 -2.08 11.21 9.03
CA PHE A 113 -2.06 12.58 8.49
C PHE A 113 -3.01 12.73 7.31
N ARG A 114 -3.46 13.97 7.07
CA ARG A 114 -4.49 14.25 6.08
C ARG A 114 -3.95 14.11 4.65
N LEU A 115 -4.72 13.45 3.79
CA LEU A 115 -4.50 13.44 2.34
C LEU A 115 -5.63 14.17 1.59
N THR A 116 -5.29 14.70 0.42
CA THR A 116 -6.24 15.27 -0.54
C THR A 116 -6.89 14.17 -1.37
N HIS A 117 -8.16 13.86 -1.10
CA HIS A 117 -8.95 12.85 -1.81
C HIS A 117 -10.46 13.18 -1.68
N PRO A 118 -11.34 12.79 -2.62
CA PRO A 118 -12.79 12.86 -2.41
C PRO A 118 -13.23 12.18 -1.11
N ASN A 119 -14.00 12.89 -0.27
CA ASN A 119 -14.37 12.48 1.08
C ASN A 119 -13.21 12.38 2.10
N ALA A 120 -12.02 12.87 1.72
CA ALA A 120 -10.76 12.84 2.47
C ALA A 120 -10.22 11.42 2.74
N ALA A 121 -8.90 11.29 2.68
CA ALA A 121 -8.20 10.08 3.07
C ALA A 121 -7.16 10.37 4.15
N ILE A 122 -6.59 9.31 4.70
CA ILE A 122 -5.55 9.33 5.72
C ILE A 122 -4.32 8.58 5.21
N GLY A 123 -3.18 9.24 5.29
CA GLY A 123 -1.87 8.64 5.18
C GLY A 123 -1.35 8.26 6.55
N TYR A 124 -0.44 7.30 6.62
CA TYR A 124 0.11 6.81 7.88
C TYR A 124 1.62 6.88 7.87
N LEU A 125 2.21 7.60 8.83
CA LEU A 125 3.64 7.60 9.10
C LEU A 125 3.92 6.64 10.25
N LEU A 126 4.64 5.57 9.96
CA LEU A 126 5.07 4.56 10.92
C LEU A 126 6.49 4.88 11.39
N GLN A 127 6.70 4.81 12.69
CA GLN A 127 8.02 4.71 13.31
C GLN A 127 8.15 3.30 13.89
N ILE A 128 9.05 2.49 13.32
CA ILE A 128 9.32 1.10 13.71
C ILE A 128 10.78 1.04 14.12
N GLU A 129 11.06 1.09 15.42
CA GLU A 129 12.41 1.28 15.95
C GLU A 129 13.14 2.45 15.27
N ASP A 130 14.15 2.17 14.44
CA ASP A 130 14.96 3.12 13.68
C ASP A 130 14.44 3.40 12.25
N ILE A 131 13.35 2.75 11.83
CA ILE A 131 12.78 2.83 10.48
C ILE A 131 11.58 3.76 10.46
N ARG A 132 11.56 4.66 9.47
CA ARG A 132 10.42 5.51 9.12
C ARG A 132 9.80 5.04 7.81
N LEU A 133 8.55 4.63 7.86
CA LEU A 133 7.77 4.22 6.69
C LEU A 133 6.54 5.11 6.55
N ALA A 134 6.30 5.64 5.35
CA ALA A 134 5.07 6.36 5.02
C ALA A 134 4.22 5.55 4.04
N TYR A 135 2.92 5.42 4.37
CA TYR A 135 1.89 4.89 3.48
C TYR A 135 0.97 6.03 3.06
N VAL A 136 0.97 6.33 1.77
CA VAL A 136 0.21 7.43 1.15
C VAL A 136 -0.60 6.87 0.00
N THR A 137 -1.84 6.47 0.27
CA THR A 137 -2.77 6.04 -0.78
C THR A 137 -3.69 7.17 -1.18
N ASP A 138 -4.14 7.15 -2.42
CA ASP A 138 -5.26 7.96 -2.87
C ASP A 138 -5.06 9.42 -2.52
N HIS A 139 -3.91 9.96 -2.92
CA HIS A 139 -3.56 11.34 -2.69
C HIS A 139 -3.47 12.10 -4.00
N GLU A 140 -4.13 13.25 -4.12
CA GLU A 140 -3.95 14.17 -5.26
C GLU A 140 -3.00 15.31 -4.93
N HIS A 141 -1.83 15.29 -5.58
CA HIS A 141 -1.04 16.49 -5.81
C HIS A 141 -1.66 17.35 -6.91
N LYS A 142 -1.45 18.66 -6.84
CA LYS A 142 -1.62 19.51 -8.02
C LYS A 142 -0.45 19.23 -8.95
N VAL A 143 -0.72 19.13 -10.25
CA VAL A 143 0.33 18.91 -11.26
C VAL A 143 1.45 19.96 -11.09
N HIS A 144 2.69 19.49 -10.95
CA HIS A 144 3.88 20.32 -10.66
C HIS A 144 3.88 21.09 -9.32
N GLN A 145 2.94 20.80 -8.43
CA GLN A 145 2.83 21.45 -7.12
C GLN A 145 2.51 20.40 -6.04
N LEU A 146 3.57 19.94 -5.38
CA LEU A 146 3.49 18.98 -4.28
C LEU A 146 2.70 19.56 -3.10
N SER A 147 1.96 18.67 -2.43
CA SER A 147 1.21 18.99 -1.22
C SER A 147 2.19 19.17 -0.07
N THR A 148 2.28 20.38 0.49
CA THR A 148 3.27 20.74 1.53
C THR A 148 3.18 19.82 2.75
N ASN A 149 1.97 19.49 3.20
CA ASN A 149 1.76 18.59 4.34
C ASN A 149 2.29 17.17 4.08
N VAL A 150 2.14 16.65 2.86
CA VAL A 150 2.67 15.31 2.51
C VAL A 150 4.19 15.37 2.42
N LEU A 151 4.73 16.39 1.73
CA LEU A 151 6.18 16.61 1.63
C LEU A 151 6.84 16.68 3.03
N GLU A 152 6.26 17.44 3.96
CA GLU A 152 6.75 17.55 5.33
C GLU A 152 6.69 16.22 6.09
N MET A 153 5.59 15.47 5.98
CA MET A 153 5.41 14.19 6.68
C MET A 153 6.37 13.11 6.17
N VAL A 154 6.64 13.08 4.86
CA VAL A 154 7.49 12.05 4.23
C VAL A 154 8.95 12.47 4.10
N GLN A 155 9.33 13.64 4.63
CA GLN A 155 10.72 14.10 4.60
C GLN A 155 11.65 13.10 5.31
N GLY A 156 12.58 12.53 4.55
CA GLY A 156 13.64 11.63 5.02
C GLY A 156 13.12 10.27 5.50
N VAL A 157 11.95 9.82 5.06
CA VAL A 157 11.48 8.46 5.36
C VAL A 157 12.35 7.43 4.63
N ASP A 158 12.56 6.29 5.26
CA ASP A 158 13.29 5.17 4.67
C ASP A 158 12.46 4.50 3.57
N VAL A 159 11.14 4.40 3.79
CA VAL A 159 10.18 3.81 2.85
C VAL A 159 9.03 4.77 2.61
N LEU A 160 8.68 5.00 1.35
CA LEU A 160 7.43 5.61 0.93
C LEU A 160 6.68 4.64 0.02
N ILE A 161 5.45 4.31 0.39
CA ILE A 161 4.48 3.61 -0.47
C ILE A 161 3.46 4.65 -0.92
N HIS A 162 3.32 4.83 -2.23
CA HIS A 162 2.47 5.89 -2.79
C HIS A 162 1.64 5.41 -4.00
N ASP A 163 0.39 5.86 -4.11
CA ASP A 163 -0.43 5.66 -5.32
C ASP A 163 0.18 6.36 -6.54
N ALA A 164 0.03 5.77 -7.72
CA ALA A 164 0.60 6.28 -8.97
C ALA A 164 -0.37 6.07 -10.13
N GLN A 165 -1.63 6.48 -9.90
CA GLN A 165 -2.74 6.08 -10.77
C GLN A 165 -2.67 6.66 -12.17
N TYR A 166 -2.25 7.92 -12.28
CA TYR A 166 -2.32 8.69 -13.51
C TYR A 166 -0.95 9.25 -13.90
N SER A 167 -0.82 9.68 -15.15
CA SER A 167 0.20 10.64 -15.57
C SER A 167 -0.29 12.08 -15.40
N ARG A 168 0.65 13.04 -15.37
CA ARG A 168 0.32 14.49 -15.38
C ARG A 168 -0.66 14.85 -16.51
N LYS A 169 -0.41 14.29 -17.70
CA LYS A 169 -1.25 14.49 -18.89
C LYS A 169 -2.68 14.00 -18.68
N GLU A 170 -2.88 12.86 -18.03
CA GLU A 170 -4.22 12.33 -17.76
C GLU A 170 -4.96 13.18 -16.72
N ILE A 171 -4.25 13.67 -15.69
CA ILE A 171 -4.80 14.62 -14.73
C ILE A 171 -5.27 15.90 -15.43
N GLU A 172 -4.43 16.48 -16.28
CA GLU A 172 -4.76 17.69 -17.06
C GLU A 172 -5.91 17.45 -18.04
N ASN A 173 -6.06 16.24 -18.58
CA ASN A 173 -7.10 15.88 -19.54
C ASN A 173 -8.39 15.32 -18.90
N GLY A 174 -8.62 15.59 -17.61
CA GLY A 174 -9.93 15.36 -16.97
C GLY A 174 -9.93 14.46 -15.75
N LYS A 175 -8.76 14.01 -15.26
CA LYS A 175 -8.66 13.25 -13.99
C LYS A 175 -8.41 14.12 -12.76
N LYS A 176 -8.28 15.44 -12.91
CA LYS A 176 -8.21 16.38 -11.78
C LYS A 176 -9.42 16.25 -10.86
N GLY A 177 -9.19 16.22 -9.55
CA GLY A 177 -10.21 16.06 -8.51
C GLY A 177 -10.62 14.62 -8.24
N TRP A 178 -10.05 13.63 -8.94
CA TRP A 178 -10.31 12.21 -8.70
C TRP A 178 -9.58 11.68 -7.47
N GLY A 179 -8.64 12.46 -6.92
CA GLY A 179 -7.99 12.11 -5.66
C GLY A 179 -6.76 11.20 -5.82
N HIS A 180 -6.13 11.17 -6.98
CA HIS A 180 -4.92 10.36 -7.22
C HIS A 180 -3.80 11.19 -7.83
N SER A 181 -2.56 10.77 -7.56
CA SER A 181 -1.37 11.51 -7.98
C SER A 181 -0.90 11.10 -9.36
N ALA A 182 -0.27 12.08 -10.03
CA ALA A 182 0.54 11.77 -11.19
C ALA A 182 1.81 11.06 -10.72
N TRP A 183 2.16 9.92 -11.32
CA TRP A 183 3.37 9.18 -10.95
C TRP A 183 4.64 10.05 -11.09
N GLU A 184 4.65 11.02 -12.01
CA GLU A 184 5.75 11.98 -12.16
C GLU A 184 5.87 12.91 -10.94
N ASP A 185 4.74 13.35 -10.37
CA ASP A 185 4.74 14.19 -9.16
C ASP A 185 5.17 13.37 -7.93
N VAL A 186 4.87 12.08 -7.89
CA VAL A 186 5.33 11.18 -6.81
C VAL A 186 6.85 10.97 -6.85
N ILE A 187 7.45 10.90 -8.03
CA ILE A 187 8.92 10.87 -8.16
C ILE A 187 9.52 12.18 -7.68
N ASP A 188 8.91 13.30 -8.05
CA ASP A 188 9.35 14.62 -7.60
C ASP A 188 9.28 14.72 -6.07
N LEU A 189 8.18 14.24 -5.46
CA LEU A 189 8.03 14.10 -4.03
C LEU A 189 9.15 13.27 -3.41
N ALA A 190 9.44 12.08 -3.93
CA ALA A 190 10.47 11.21 -3.37
C ALA A 190 11.86 11.84 -3.42
N ILE A 191 12.19 12.56 -4.49
CA ILE A 191 13.46 13.27 -4.64
C ILE A 191 13.54 14.44 -3.65
N ASP A 192 12.53 15.29 -3.61
CA ASP A 192 12.51 16.52 -2.81
C ASP A 192 12.46 16.19 -1.31
N ALA A 193 11.68 15.18 -0.94
CA ALA A 193 11.60 14.65 0.41
C ALA A 193 12.80 13.79 0.81
N LYS A 194 13.73 13.48 -0.11
CA LYS A 194 14.89 12.59 0.16
C LYS A 194 14.46 11.23 0.70
N VAL A 195 13.42 10.65 0.10
CA VAL A 195 12.93 9.31 0.43
C VAL A 195 14.02 8.29 0.13
N GLY A 196 14.25 7.37 1.08
CA GLY A 196 15.21 6.28 0.89
C GLY A 196 14.79 5.35 -0.23
N GLN A 197 13.56 4.84 -0.13
CA GLN A 197 12.97 3.89 -1.07
C GLN A 197 11.49 4.15 -1.36
N LEU A 198 11.12 4.16 -2.65
CA LEU A 198 9.79 4.46 -3.16
C LEU A 198 9.17 3.21 -3.77
N PHE A 199 7.95 2.89 -3.33
CA PHE A 199 7.09 1.86 -3.90
C PHE A 199 5.85 2.52 -4.48
N LEU A 200 5.63 2.33 -5.78
CA LEU A 200 4.43 2.79 -6.48
C LEU A 200 3.41 1.65 -6.57
N TYR A 201 2.14 1.95 -6.35
CA TYR A 201 1.02 1.02 -6.51
C TYR A 201 -0.26 1.77 -6.93
N HIS A 202 -1.41 1.07 -6.95
CA HIS A 202 -2.72 1.66 -7.25
C HIS A 202 -2.78 2.34 -8.65
N HIS A 203 -2.19 1.68 -9.65
CA HIS A 203 -2.23 2.17 -11.03
C HIS A 203 -3.64 1.99 -11.63
N ASP A 204 -4.01 2.83 -12.61
CA ASP A 204 -5.31 2.68 -13.26
C ASP A 204 -5.38 1.34 -14.04
N PRO A 205 -6.43 0.54 -13.87
CA PRO A 205 -6.56 -0.78 -14.52
C PRO A 205 -6.68 -0.73 -16.05
N GLU A 206 -7.17 0.38 -16.59
CA GLU A 206 -7.31 0.61 -18.04
C GLU A 206 -5.98 1.03 -18.67
N ILE A 207 -5.06 1.52 -17.85
CA ILE A 207 -3.67 1.70 -18.21
C ILE A 207 -3.07 0.27 -18.30
N ILE A 208 -3.26 -0.38 -19.45
CA ILE A 208 -2.47 -1.56 -19.91
C ILE A 208 -1.03 -1.13 -20.23
N THR A 209 -0.51 -0.17 -19.48
CA THR A 209 0.86 0.23 -19.62
C THR A 209 1.66 -0.82 -18.88
N LYS A 210 2.52 -1.49 -19.62
CA LYS A 210 3.72 -2.16 -19.10
C LYS A 210 4.67 -1.14 -18.47
N LEU A 211 4.17 -0.24 -17.61
CA LEU A 211 5.00 0.49 -16.67
C LEU A 211 5.36 -0.56 -15.63
N TYR A 212 6.43 -1.30 -15.93
CA TYR A 212 7.19 -2.07 -14.95
C TYR A 212 7.88 -1.10 -13.96
N ILE A 213 7.13 -0.15 -13.38
CA ILE A 213 7.50 0.51 -12.12
C ILE A 213 6.78 -0.24 -11.01
N MET A 214 6.93 -1.56 -11.04
CA MET A 214 6.58 -2.42 -9.93
C MET A 214 7.88 -3.05 -9.48
N PHE A 215 8.28 -2.64 -8.28
CA PHE A 215 9.30 -3.23 -7.42
C PHE A 215 10.75 -2.96 -7.79
N LEU A 216 11.33 -1.95 -7.13
CA LEU A 216 12.77 -1.88 -6.98
C LEU A 216 13.16 -1.78 -5.51
N ILE A 217 13.69 -2.94 -5.06
CA ILE A 217 14.48 -3.29 -3.87
C ILE A 217 13.63 -3.72 -2.64
N VAL A 218 14.19 -4.59 -1.80
CA VAL A 218 13.64 -5.24 -0.57
C VAL A 218 13.14 -6.69 -0.71
N PRO A 219 14.03 -7.68 -0.46
CA PRO A 219 13.72 -9.12 -0.50
C PRO A 219 13.02 -9.70 0.74
N THR A 220 12.41 -8.90 1.64
CA THR A 220 11.98 -9.44 2.95
C THR A 220 10.63 -8.99 3.48
N ILE A 221 9.82 -8.21 2.74
CA ILE A 221 8.38 -8.17 3.03
C ILE A 221 7.80 -9.48 2.50
N LYS A 222 7.76 -10.49 3.37
CA LYS A 222 7.35 -11.86 3.03
C LYS A 222 5.94 -11.94 2.42
N TYR A 223 5.10 -10.93 2.63
CA TYR A 223 3.68 -10.99 2.33
C TYR A 223 3.12 -9.60 1.92
N VAL A 224 3.51 -9.10 0.75
CA VAL A 224 2.62 -8.25 -0.06
C VAL A 224 1.75 -9.22 -0.87
N TYR A 225 0.66 -9.69 -0.28
CA TYR A 225 -0.23 -10.59 -0.99
C TYR A 225 -0.90 -9.85 -2.13
N PHE A 226 -0.53 -10.28 -3.35
CA PHE A 226 -1.00 -9.80 -4.64
C PHE A 226 -0.46 -8.45 -5.10
N CYS A 227 0.86 -8.36 -5.17
CA CYS A 227 1.53 -7.94 -6.39
C CYS A 227 2.82 -8.77 -6.52
N ASN A 228 3.02 -9.49 -7.62
CA ASN A 228 4.28 -10.21 -7.84
C ASN A 228 5.45 -9.21 -7.78
N ILE A 229 6.23 -9.27 -6.69
CA ILE A 229 7.45 -8.48 -6.51
C ILE A 229 8.54 -9.09 -7.39
N TYR A 230 8.67 -8.62 -8.63
CA TYR A 230 9.77 -9.03 -9.50
C TYR A 230 11.02 -8.21 -9.17
N PHE A 231 12.03 -8.90 -8.63
CA PHE A 231 13.33 -8.30 -8.33
C PHE A 231 14.15 -8.13 -9.59
N TYR A 232 14.23 -6.89 -10.08
CA TYR A 232 15.15 -6.55 -11.15
C TYR A 232 16.37 -5.82 -10.56
N LYS A 233 17.55 -6.44 -10.60
CA LYS A 233 18.80 -5.66 -10.51
C LYS A 233 18.77 -4.72 -11.71
N ILE A 234 18.83 -3.41 -11.51
CA ILE A 234 18.83 -2.45 -12.61
C ILE A 234 20.08 -2.72 -13.45
N THR A 235 19.89 -3.40 -14.57
CA THR A 235 20.91 -3.59 -15.58
C THR A 235 20.71 -2.54 -16.65
N ASN A 236 21.75 -2.23 -17.42
CA ASN A 236 21.63 -1.34 -18.59
C ASN A 236 20.50 -1.76 -19.55
N ARG A 237 20.14 -3.06 -19.58
CA ARG A 237 19.01 -3.56 -20.39
C ARG A 237 17.66 -3.12 -19.82
N ILE A 238 17.48 -3.18 -18.52
CA ILE A 238 16.25 -2.75 -17.83
C ILE A 238 16.13 -1.23 -17.85
N GLU A 239 17.23 -0.51 -17.62
CA GLU A 239 17.29 0.94 -17.75
C GLU A 239 16.86 1.40 -19.16
N ASN A 240 17.42 0.78 -20.21
CA ASN A 240 17.07 1.12 -21.58
C ASN A 240 15.60 0.79 -21.90
N GLN A 241 15.06 -0.29 -21.34
CA GLN A 241 13.65 -0.64 -21.49
C GLN A 241 12.75 0.40 -20.82
N ILE A 242 13.00 0.71 -19.54
CA ILE A 242 12.29 1.76 -18.78
C ILE A 242 12.36 3.10 -19.53
N THR A 243 13.56 3.49 -19.96
CA THR A 243 13.77 4.74 -20.71
C THR A 243 13.00 4.76 -22.02
N SER A 244 13.00 3.64 -22.76
CA SER A 244 12.28 3.50 -24.02
C SER A 244 10.77 3.58 -23.80
N ASP A 245 10.26 2.88 -22.78
CA ASP A 245 8.84 2.87 -22.46
C ASP A 245 8.39 4.27 -22.08
N LEU A 246 9.08 4.93 -21.13
CA LEU A 246 8.78 6.32 -20.74
C LEU A 246 8.83 7.29 -21.94
N LYS A 247 9.80 7.16 -22.84
CA LYS A 247 9.83 7.97 -24.07
C LYS A 247 8.64 7.71 -24.99
N ASN A 248 8.23 6.45 -25.15
CA ASN A 248 7.08 6.08 -25.97
C ASN A 248 5.77 6.65 -25.40
N TYR A 249 5.69 6.87 -24.09
CA TYR A 249 4.57 7.55 -23.44
C TYR A 249 4.65 9.09 -23.49
N GLY A 250 5.67 9.64 -24.13
CA GLY A 250 5.89 11.08 -24.22
C GLY A 250 6.36 11.71 -22.91
N THR A 251 6.90 10.90 -21.97
CA THR A 251 7.51 11.42 -20.75
C THR A 251 8.73 12.29 -21.10
N ASP A 252 8.80 13.45 -20.45
CA ASP A 252 9.92 14.37 -20.62
C ASP A 252 11.26 13.73 -20.22
N LYS A 253 12.31 14.02 -20.99
CA LYS A 253 13.66 13.48 -20.79
C LYS A 253 14.23 13.84 -19.42
N GLU A 254 13.90 15.01 -18.89
CA GLU A 254 14.31 15.45 -17.55
C GLU A 254 13.70 14.57 -16.45
N ILE A 255 12.41 14.24 -16.56
CA ILE A 255 11.71 13.34 -15.62
C ILE A 255 12.33 11.95 -15.66
N ILE A 256 12.61 11.43 -16.87
CA ILE A 256 13.30 10.16 -17.03
C ILE A 256 14.67 10.19 -16.34
N ASN A 257 15.47 11.24 -16.56
CA ASN A 257 16.78 11.35 -15.92
C ASN A 257 16.69 11.45 -14.39
N ARG A 258 15.69 12.17 -13.86
CA ARG A 258 15.42 12.26 -12.42
C ARG A 258 15.06 10.89 -11.84
N PHE A 259 14.17 10.16 -12.52
CA PHE A 259 13.79 8.80 -12.13
C PHE A 259 14.98 7.84 -12.14
N LEU A 260 15.78 7.85 -13.22
CA LEU A 260 16.99 7.02 -13.30
C LEU A 260 17.99 7.37 -12.22
N LYS A 261 18.20 8.66 -11.91
CA LYS A 261 19.09 9.09 -10.83
C LYS A 261 18.65 8.56 -9.47
N TYR A 262 17.34 8.58 -9.20
CA TYR A 262 16.76 7.98 -8.00
C TYR A 262 17.03 6.47 -7.96
N LEU A 263 16.72 5.78 -9.04
CA LEU A 263 16.93 4.34 -9.21
C LEU A 263 18.38 3.87 -9.07
N TYR A 264 19.35 4.71 -9.47
CA TYR A 264 20.77 4.40 -9.37
C TYR A 264 21.37 4.61 -7.98
N ASN A 265 20.69 5.38 -7.11
CA ASN A 265 21.18 5.69 -5.78
C ASN A 265 20.09 5.57 -4.70
N PRO A 266 19.40 4.42 -4.60
CA PRO A 266 18.45 4.19 -3.52
C PRO A 266 19.24 4.09 -2.21
N VAL A 267 18.68 4.64 -1.13
CA VAL A 267 19.17 4.30 0.21
C VAL A 267 18.75 2.86 0.46
N ASN A 268 19.73 1.95 0.54
CA ASN A 268 19.44 0.54 0.69
C ASN A 268 18.94 0.24 2.10
N ILE A 269 17.74 -0.32 2.20
CA ILE A 269 17.23 -0.88 3.44
C ILE A 269 17.96 -2.20 3.72
N SER A 270 18.53 -2.32 4.91
CA SER A 270 19.30 -3.49 5.32
C SER A 270 18.37 -4.69 5.52
N ARG A 271 18.90 -5.91 5.38
CA ARG A 271 18.11 -7.13 5.66
C ARG A 271 17.54 -7.16 7.08
N GLU A 272 18.28 -6.59 8.04
CA GLU A 272 17.84 -6.43 9.41
C GLU A 272 16.62 -5.52 9.51
N GLN A 273 16.69 -4.34 8.88
CA GLN A 273 15.56 -3.40 8.84
C GLN A 273 14.32 -4.03 8.20
N LEU A 274 14.50 -4.89 7.20
CA LEU A 274 13.39 -5.58 6.55
C LEU A 274 12.71 -6.62 7.43
N ASN A 275 13.48 -7.32 8.26
CA ASN A 275 12.91 -8.24 9.23
C ASN A 275 12.02 -7.51 10.24
N LYS A 276 12.35 -6.26 10.62
CA LYS A 276 11.51 -5.43 11.50
C LYS A 276 10.14 -5.12 10.90
N MET A 277 10.02 -5.18 9.57
CA MET A 277 8.77 -4.91 8.84
C MET A 277 8.04 -6.17 8.36
N GLU A 278 8.49 -7.37 8.74
CA GLU A 278 7.99 -8.64 8.16
C GLU A 278 6.49 -8.90 8.40
N ASN A 279 5.95 -8.33 9.48
CA ASN A 279 4.55 -8.45 9.89
C ASN A 279 3.72 -7.20 9.53
N ILE A 280 4.18 -6.41 8.56
CA ILE A 280 3.48 -5.23 8.04
C ILE A 280 3.03 -5.52 6.61
N HIS A 281 1.73 -5.41 6.37
CA HIS A 281 1.10 -5.79 5.12
C HIS A 281 0.31 -4.61 4.56
N PHE A 282 0.46 -4.37 3.26
CA PHE A 282 -0.31 -3.38 2.51
C PHE A 282 -1.19 -4.13 1.54
N VAL A 283 -2.50 -3.93 1.64
CA VAL A 283 -3.47 -4.74 0.91
C VAL A 283 -3.90 -3.99 -0.35
N PRO A 284 -3.71 -4.59 -1.53
CA PRO A 284 -4.10 -3.95 -2.78
C PRO A 284 -5.62 -3.83 -2.87
N THR A 285 -6.06 -2.75 -3.49
CA THR A 285 -7.49 -2.44 -3.72
C THR A 285 -8.13 -3.43 -4.68
N TYR A 286 -7.46 -3.68 -5.81
CA TYR A 286 -7.88 -4.62 -6.84
C TYR A 286 -6.85 -5.72 -7.08
N ASN A 287 -7.33 -6.97 -7.14
CA ASN A 287 -6.53 -8.10 -7.58
C ASN A 287 -6.81 -8.38 -9.08
N TYR A 288 -6.03 -7.77 -9.97
CA TYR A 288 -6.14 -8.03 -11.40
C TYR A 288 -5.40 -9.32 -11.79
N ASP A 289 -6.00 -10.46 -11.51
CA ASP A 289 -5.61 -11.73 -12.14
C ASP A 289 -6.27 -11.80 -13.53
N LYS A 290 -5.68 -11.13 -14.53
CA LYS A 290 -6.20 -11.18 -15.92
C LYS A 290 -5.83 -12.47 -16.64
N GLU A 291 -4.97 -13.31 -16.07
CA GLU A 291 -4.70 -14.66 -16.59
C GLU A 291 -4.46 -15.62 -15.42
N ASP A 292 -5.37 -16.56 -15.21
CA ASP A 292 -5.16 -17.83 -14.49
C ASP A 292 -4.08 -18.70 -15.18
N LYS A 293 -2.99 -18.11 -15.65
CA LYS A 293 -1.74 -18.85 -15.84
C LYS A 293 -1.22 -19.11 -14.44
N ILE A 294 -1.62 -20.27 -13.94
CA ILE A 294 -0.85 -21.06 -12.98
C ILE A 294 0.61 -21.00 -13.46
N ILE A 295 1.38 -20.07 -12.90
CA ILE A 295 2.83 -20.17 -12.93
C ILE A 295 3.10 -21.33 -11.99
N ASN A 296 3.47 -22.46 -12.59
CA ASN A 296 3.83 -23.70 -11.92
C ASN A 296 4.61 -23.41 -10.62
N TYR A 297 4.05 -23.80 -9.48
CA TYR A 297 4.68 -23.71 -8.15
C TYR A 297 5.79 -24.76 -7.94
N ASP A 298 6.49 -25.15 -9.02
CA ASP A 298 7.56 -26.17 -8.97
C ASP A 298 8.93 -25.62 -8.55
N ASN A 299 9.04 -24.34 -8.20
CA ASN A 299 10.28 -23.74 -7.72
C ASN A 299 10.13 -23.07 -6.34
N VAL A 300 9.44 -23.73 -5.41
CA VAL A 300 9.87 -23.66 -4.00
C VAL A 300 11.20 -24.41 -3.92
N ALA A 301 12.25 -23.79 -4.47
CA ALA A 301 13.61 -24.21 -4.25
C ALA A 301 13.86 -24.02 -2.76
N SER A 302 13.88 -25.15 -2.06
CA SER A 302 14.59 -25.31 -0.81
C SER A 302 15.85 -24.44 -0.84
N TYR A 303 15.96 -23.49 0.09
CA TYR A 303 17.21 -22.80 0.39
C TYR A 303 18.20 -23.83 0.97
N LYS A 304 18.78 -24.64 0.10
CA LYS A 304 20.03 -25.36 0.31
C LYS A 304 20.99 -24.87 -0.77
N ASN A 305 22.12 -24.35 -0.31
CA ASN A 305 23.33 -24.00 -1.04
C ASN A 305 23.37 -22.58 -1.64
N LEU A 306 23.81 -21.64 -0.80
CA LEU A 306 24.89 -20.73 -1.19
C LEU A 306 25.93 -20.76 -0.07
N GLN A 307 27.06 -21.45 -0.37
CA GLN A 307 28.37 -21.16 0.21
C GLN A 307 28.83 -19.78 -0.28
#